data_AF-A0A7Y8IB26-F1
#
_entry.id   AF-A0A7Y8IB26-F1
#
_cell.length_a   1.000
_cell.length_b   1.000
_cell.length_c   1.000
_cell.angle_alpha   90.00
_cell.angle_beta   90.00
_cell.angle_gamma   90.00
#
_symmetry.space_group_name_H-M   'P 1'
#
loop_
_entity.id
_entity.type
_entity.pdbx_description
1 polymer ?
#
loop_
_entity_poly.entity_id
_entity_poly.type
_entity_poly.pdbx_seq_one_letter_code
_entity_poly.pdbx_strand_id
1 'polypeptide(L)'
;MKNLLFLFLIALISFYFFSSTKNLVEEKKTFTSKEISFSFVGDLMCHSPIYESSKVEKDSFDFNPIFEEIKNYLSQADFTIGNLETVVAGNEFSFSGYPNFNSPIEYLTALKNAGFDVLINANNHSLDRGIIGVIKTIENIKRNGLLHIGTFKDEFERDSILILEKNEIKVGLLAYTYGLNGNNLPKSKKFLINIIDTTLIKKDISKAKPKVDVIIVYLHFGEEYQRVPNKFQVELANQIFSFGADVIIASHPHVIQPIEIMNDKNFVAYS
;
A
#
# COMPACT_ATOMS: atom_id res chain seq x y z
N MET A 1 -40.55 73.47 12.50
CA MET A 1 -40.16 72.33 13.37
C MET A 1 -40.48 70.95 12.78
N LYS A 2 -41.63 70.72 12.11
CA LYS A 2 -41.99 69.40 11.57
C LYS A 2 -41.07 68.87 10.44
N ASN A 3 -40.51 69.74 9.60
CA ASN A 3 -39.64 69.30 8.49
C ASN A 3 -38.20 68.94 8.93
N LEU A 4 -37.75 69.43 10.10
CA LEU A 4 -36.40 69.13 10.60
C LEU A 4 -36.33 67.75 11.26
N LEU A 5 -37.42 67.30 11.89
CA LEU A 5 -37.54 65.96 12.48
C LEU A 5 -37.55 64.86 11.41
N PHE A 6 -38.14 65.13 10.24
CA PHE A 6 -38.26 64.15 9.15
C PHE A 6 -36.92 63.87 8.46
N LEU A 7 -36.09 64.90 8.27
CA LEU A 7 -34.73 64.77 7.75
C LEU A 7 -33.80 64.02 8.72
N PHE A 8 -33.97 64.20 10.03
CA PHE A 8 -33.20 63.46 11.05
C PHE A 8 -33.56 61.97 11.08
N LEU A 9 -34.84 61.63 10.88
CA LEU A 9 -35.31 60.25 10.86
C LEU A 9 -34.81 59.49 9.61
N ILE A 10 -34.79 60.15 8.44
CA ILE A 10 -34.24 59.57 7.21
C ILE A 10 -32.72 59.35 7.34
N ALA A 11 -32.00 60.30 7.92
CA ALA A 11 -30.56 60.15 8.16
C ALA A 11 -30.25 58.98 9.11
N LEU A 12 -31.02 58.81 10.20
CA LEU A 12 -30.87 57.69 11.14
C LEU A 12 -31.19 56.34 10.50
N ILE A 13 -32.24 56.24 9.68
CA ILE A 13 -32.59 55.00 8.97
C ILE A 13 -31.52 54.66 7.93
N SER A 14 -31.01 55.65 7.20
CA SER A 14 -29.91 55.43 6.24
C SER A 14 -28.60 55.03 6.92
N PHE A 15 -28.30 55.54 8.12
CA PHE A 15 -27.13 55.15 8.90
C PHE A 15 -27.27 53.74 9.50
N TYR A 16 -28.48 53.35 9.91
CA TYR A 16 -28.77 51.99 10.36
C TYR A 16 -28.68 50.97 9.22
N PHE A 17 -29.16 51.32 8.02
CA PHE A 17 -28.99 50.49 6.83
C PHE A 17 -27.51 50.40 6.39
N PHE A 18 -26.76 51.50 6.42
CA PHE A 18 -25.32 51.47 6.08
C PHE A 18 -24.47 50.72 7.12
N SER A 19 -24.89 50.73 8.40
CA SER A 19 -24.24 49.94 9.46
C SER A 19 -24.61 48.46 9.39
N SER A 20 -25.82 48.13 8.93
CA SER A 20 -26.29 46.75 8.76
C SER A 20 -25.71 46.07 7.52
N THR A 21 -25.21 46.81 6.53
CA THR A 21 -24.56 46.26 5.34
C THR A 21 -23.03 46.17 5.45
N LYS A 22 -22.44 46.61 6.57
CA LYS A 22 -21.02 46.35 6.85
C LYS A 22 -20.84 44.92 7.33
N ASN A 23 -20.37 44.08 6.40
CA ASN A 23 -19.72 42.79 6.61
C ASN A 23 -20.61 41.62 7.02
N LEU A 24 -21.55 41.26 6.14
CA LEU A 24 -21.75 39.83 5.84
C LEU A 24 -20.90 39.50 4.61
N VAL A 25 -19.58 39.64 4.74
CA VAL A 25 -18.69 38.86 3.90
C VAL A 25 -18.82 37.46 4.48
N GLU A 26 -19.65 36.62 3.86
CA GLU A 26 -19.53 35.18 4.05
C GLU A 26 -18.06 34.85 3.78
N GLU A 27 -17.29 34.60 4.83
CA GLU A 27 -16.01 33.93 4.70
C GLU A 27 -16.33 32.61 4.01
N LYS A 28 -16.15 32.56 2.69
CA LYS A 28 -15.96 31.29 1.99
C LYS A 28 -14.79 30.64 2.70
N LYS A 29 -15.08 29.78 3.67
CA LYS A 29 -14.11 28.83 4.20
C LYS A 29 -13.65 28.04 2.98
N THR A 30 -12.51 28.44 2.42
CA THR A 30 -11.76 27.63 1.50
C THR A 30 -11.30 26.43 2.31
N PHE A 31 -12.09 25.37 2.30
CA PHE A 31 -11.63 24.07 2.76
C PHE A 31 -10.51 23.67 1.81
N THR A 32 -9.27 23.81 2.26
CA THR A 32 -8.16 23.15 1.60
C THR A 32 -8.32 21.66 1.89
N SER A 33 -8.75 20.89 0.89
CA SER A 33 -8.74 19.43 0.98
C SER A 33 -7.29 18.98 1.02
N LYS A 34 -6.93 18.22 2.06
CA LYS A 34 -5.66 17.49 2.09
C LYS A 34 -5.87 16.16 1.39
N GLU A 35 -4.91 15.77 0.57
CA GLU A 35 -4.95 14.54 -0.20
C GLU A 35 -3.61 13.82 -0.07
N ILE A 36 -3.67 12.50 -0.13
CA ILE A 36 -2.53 11.60 -0.29
C ILE A 36 -2.94 10.57 -1.33
N SER A 37 -2.06 10.31 -2.29
CA SER A 37 -2.31 9.43 -3.43
C SER A 37 -1.41 8.20 -3.40
N PHE A 38 -1.96 7.06 -3.82
CA PHE A 38 -1.25 5.78 -3.87
C PHE A 38 -1.41 5.13 -5.24
N SER A 39 -0.31 4.59 -5.76
CA SER A 39 -0.30 3.66 -6.90
C SER A 39 -0.01 2.26 -6.38
N PHE A 40 -0.92 1.31 -6.64
CA PHE A 40 -0.72 -0.10 -6.32
C PHE A 40 -0.45 -0.89 -7.60
N VAL A 41 0.63 -1.66 -7.58
CA VAL A 41 1.00 -2.63 -8.61
C VAL A 41 0.86 -4.02 -8.02
N GLY A 42 0.34 -4.96 -8.82
CA GLY A 42 0.20 -6.35 -8.42
C GLY A 42 1.54 -7.09 -8.32
N ASP A 43 1.52 -8.35 -8.72
CA ASP A 43 2.62 -9.28 -8.51
C ASP A 43 3.85 -8.97 -9.37
N LEU A 44 4.92 -8.51 -8.73
CA LEU A 44 6.23 -8.23 -9.31
C LEU A 44 7.07 -9.51 -9.33
N MET A 45 6.69 -10.43 -10.21
CA MET A 45 7.41 -11.69 -10.40
C MET A 45 8.53 -11.53 -11.42
N CYS A 46 9.66 -12.20 -11.16
CA CYS A 46 10.78 -12.23 -12.09
C CYS A 46 11.07 -13.69 -12.48
N HIS A 47 10.28 -14.20 -13.42
CA HIS A 47 10.47 -15.52 -14.03
C HIS A 47 11.77 -15.59 -14.83
N SER A 48 12.22 -16.82 -15.15
CA SER A 48 13.46 -17.04 -15.89
C SER A 48 13.58 -16.23 -17.18
N PRO A 49 12.55 -16.13 -18.05
CA PRO A 49 12.66 -15.29 -19.24
C PRO A 49 12.94 -13.81 -18.94
N ILE A 50 12.45 -13.29 -17.80
CA ILE A 50 12.63 -11.89 -17.42
C ILE A 50 14.10 -11.64 -17.05
N TYR A 51 14.68 -12.37 -16.11
CA TYR A 51 16.08 -12.12 -15.73
C TYR A 51 17.06 -12.53 -16.82
N GLU A 52 16.77 -13.56 -17.63
CA GLU A 52 17.63 -13.92 -18.77
C GLU A 52 17.63 -12.83 -19.84
N SER A 53 16.46 -12.22 -20.12
CA SER A 53 16.37 -11.07 -21.06
C SER A 53 17.05 -9.81 -20.52
N SER A 54 17.24 -9.72 -19.21
CA SER A 54 17.86 -8.58 -18.54
C SER A 54 19.37 -8.76 -18.36
N LYS A 55 19.96 -9.87 -18.82
CA LYS A 55 21.37 -10.19 -18.61
C LYS A 55 22.27 -9.34 -19.49
N VAL A 56 23.26 -8.69 -18.88
CA VAL A 56 24.29 -7.90 -19.57
C VAL A 56 25.60 -8.66 -19.64
N GLU A 57 26.03 -9.26 -18.51
CA GLU A 57 27.22 -10.10 -18.39
C GLU A 57 26.93 -11.33 -17.51
N LYS A 58 27.93 -12.17 -17.23
CA LYS A 58 27.74 -13.44 -16.49
C LYS A 58 26.86 -13.30 -15.24
N ASP A 59 27.14 -12.30 -14.41
CA ASP A 59 26.47 -12.04 -13.13
C ASP A 59 26.06 -10.55 -13.02
N SER A 60 25.67 -9.93 -14.14
CA SER A 60 25.24 -8.53 -14.19
C SER A 60 23.96 -8.41 -15.02
N PHE A 61 23.01 -7.64 -14.50
CA PHE A 61 21.67 -7.51 -15.06
C PHE A 61 21.22 -6.06 -15.11
N ASP A 62 20.48 -5.70 -16.15
CA ASP A 62 19.79 -4.42 -16.28
C ASP A 62 18.30 -4.64 -16.54
N PHE A 63 17.49 -4.39 -15.51
CA PHE A 63 16.05 -4.51 -15.56
C PHE A 63 15.34 -3.18 -15.87
N ASN A 64 16.07 -2.05 -15.96
CA ASN A 64 15.44 -0.74 -16.18
C ASN A 64 14.56 -0.67 -17.44
N PRO A 65 14.94 -1.26 -18.60
CA PRO A 65 14.12 -1.21 -19.80
C PRO A 65 12.71 -1.79 -19.65
N ILE A 66 12.52 -2.76 -18.74
CA ILE A 66 11.20 -3.39 -18.51
C ILE A 66 10.20 -2.39 -17.90
N PHE A 67 10.70 -1.40 -17.15
CA PHE A 67 9.87 -0.44 -16.42
C PHE A 67 9.81 0.94 -17.09
N GLU A 68 10.56 1.17 -18.15
CA GLU A 68 10.74 2.50 -18.76
C GLU A 68 9.42 3.15 -19.17
N GLU A 69 8.58 2.40 -19.88
CA GLU A 69 7.30 2.87 -20.40
C GLU A 69 6.25 3.14 -19.30
N ILE A 70 6.37 2.47 -18.14
CA ILE A 70 5.40 2.58 -17.05
C ILE A 70 5.83 3.54 -15.94
N LYS A 71 7.11 3.92 -15.90
CA LYS A 71 7.70 4.79 -14.87
C LYS A 71 6.92 6.09 -14.66
N ASN A 72 6.48 6.72 -15.74
CA ASN A 72 5.72 7.98 -15.67
C ASN A 72 4.32 7.81 -15.06
N TYR A 73 3.73 6.63 -15.10
CA TYR A 73 2.46 6.35 -14.43
C TYR A 73 2.66 6.05 -12.95
N LEU A 74 3.72 5.31 -12.62
CA LEU A 74 4.05 4.96 -11.24
C LEU A 74 4.38 6.21 -10.42
N SER A 75 5.25 7.07 -10.94
CA SER A 75 5.75 8.27 -10.25
C SER A 75 4.74 9.42 -10.06
N GLN A 76 3.48 9.27 -10.49
CA GLN A 76 2.44 10.29 -10.31
C GLN A 76 1.82 10.30 -8.91
N ALA A 77 1.86 9.18 -8.20
CA ALA A 77 1.34 9.08 -6.85
C ALA A 77 2.38 9.53 -5.80
N ASP A 78 1.92 9.91 -4.61
CA ASP A 78 2.80 10.21 -3.47
C ASP A 78 3.58 8.98 -3.01
N PHE A 79 2.97 7.79 -3.12
CA PHE A 79 3.61 6.51 -2.82
C PHE A 79 3.22 5.45 -3.85
N THR A 80 4.22 4.76 -4.41
CA THR A 80 4.01 3.56 -5.23
C THR A 80 4.36 2.29 -4.46
N ILE A 81 3.44 1.34 -4.47
CA ILE A 81 3.49 0.10 -3.69
C ILE A 81 3.34 -1.09 -4.65
N GLY A 82 4.20 -2.10 -4.53
CA GLY A 82 4.10 -3.34 -5.32
C GLY A 82 4.32 -4.60 -4.49
N ASN A 83 3.76 -5.73 -4.91
CA ASN A 83 4.05 -7.02 -4.27
C ASN A 83 5.25 -7.69 -4.89
N LEU A 84 6.36 -7.71 -4.16
CA LEU A 84 7.56 -8.46 -4.52
C LEU A 84 7.32 -9.96 -4.30
N GLU A 85 6.70 -10.61 -5.28
CA GLU A 85 6.45 -12.06 -5.31
C GLU A 85 7.64 -12.81 -5.91
N THR A 86 8.81 -12.50 -5.37
CA THR A 86 10.05 -13.20 -5.63
C THR A 86 10.97 -13.00 -4.43
N VAL A 87 11.94 -13.89 -4.29
CA VAL A 87 13.01 -13.75 -3.31
C VAL A 87 14.18 -13.04 -3.97
N VAL A 88 14.87 -12.17 -3.23
CA VAL A 88 16.09 -11.48 -3.73
C VAL A 88 17.19 -11.71 -2.70
N ALA A 89 17.67 -12.96 -2.62
CA ALA A 89 18.61 -13.39 -1.59
C ALA A 89 20.08 -13.18 -1.97
N GLY A 90 20.35 -12.87 -3.25
CA GLY A 90 21.69 -12.66 -3.79
C GLY A 90 22.25 -13.87 -4.53
N ASN A 91 23.44 -13.70 -5.09
CA ASN A 91 24.06 -14.64 -6.04
C ASN A 91 24.44 -15.97 -5.36
N GLU A 92 24.63 -15.96 -4.03
CA GLU A 92 24.91 -17.18 -3.26
C GLU A 92 23.78 -18.23 -3.33
N PHE A 93 22.56 -17.84 -3.69
CA PHE A 93 21.39 -18.74 -3.76
C PHE A 93 21.08 -19.25 -5.18
N SER A 94 21.90 -18.94 -6.19
CA SER A 94 21.64 -19.16 -7.62
C SER A 94 20.34 -18.51 -8.10
N PHE A 95 20.36 -17.88 -9.28
CA PHE A 95 19.14 -17.28 -9.81
C PHE A 95 18.17 -18.33 -10.35
N SER A 96 16.88 -18.07 -10.18
CA SER A 96 15.82 -18.96 -10.63
C SER A 96 14.48 -18.23 -10.71
N GLY A 97 13.63 -18.69 -11.63
CA GLY A 97 12.21 -18.37 -11.64
C GLY A 97 11.39 -19.45 -10.92
N TYR A 98 10.12 -19.55 -11.31
CA TYR A 98 9.20 -20.60 -10.87
C TYR A 98 9.81 -22.02 -10.98
N PRO A 99 9.57 -22.92 -10.02
CA PRO A 99 8.65 -22.80 -8.86
C PRO A 99 9.29 -22.24 -7.59
N ASN A 100 10.59 -21.98 -7.58
CA ASN A 100 11.30 -21.55 -6.38
C ASN A 100 12.23 -20.40 -6.76
N PHE A 101 11.79 -19.18 -6.48
CA PHE A 101 12.38 -17.96 -7.00
C PHE A 101 13.65 -17.56 -6.26
N ASN A 102 14.56 -16.94 -7.01
CA ASN A 102 15.59 -16.04 -6.50
C ASN A 102 16.02 -15.13 -7.64
N SER A 103 15.62 -13.87 -7.59
CA SER A 103 15.91 -12.87 -8.61
C SER A 103 17.22 -12.13 -8.31
N PRO A 104 17.91 -11.62 -9.36
CA PRO A 104 19.07 -10.75 -9.17
C PRO A 104 18.74 -9.48 -8.38
N ILE A 105 19.71 -8.95 -7.65
CA ILE A 105 19.53 -7.78 -6.77
C ILE A 105 19.19 -6.54 -7.59
N GLU A 106 19.70 -6.45 -8.81
CA GLU A 106 19.46 -5.37 -9.77
C GLU A 106 17.98 -5.23 -10.13
N TYR A 107 17.15 -6.26 -9.91
CA TYR A 107 15.70 -6.15 -10.02
C TYR A 107 15.15 -5.12 -9.03
N LEU A 108 15.62 -5.13 -7.78
CA LEU A 108 15.24 -4.12 -6.77
C LEU A 108 15.72 -2.72 -7.16
N THR A 109 16.91 -2.62 -7.78
CA THR A 109 17.42 -1.33 -8.28
C THR A 109 16.51 -0.77 -9.37
N ALA A 110 16.08 -1.60 -10.32
CA ALA A 110 15.14 -1.18 -11.36
C ALA A 110 13.77 -0.80 -10.79
N LEU A 111 13.25 -1.54 -9.80
CA LEU A 111 12.03 -1.14 -9.10
C LEU A 111 12.20 0.23 -8.43
N LYS A 112 13.32 0.48 -7.74
CA LYS A 112 13.56 1.81 -7.15
C LYS A 112 13.61 2.90 -8.23
N ASN A 113 14.30 2.65 -9.34
CA ASN A 113 14.41 3.59 -10.46
C ASN A 113 13.08 3.83 -11.20
N ALA A 114 12.18 2.86 -11.18
CA ALA A 114 10.84 2.94 -11.75
C ALA A 114 9.86 3.76 -10.88
N GLY A 115 10.25 4.10 -9.65
CA GLY A 115 9.46 4.93 -8.75
C GLY A 115 8.75 4.18 -7.63
N PHE A 116 9.09 2.91 -7.38
CA PHE A 116 8.55 2.20 -6.21
C PHE A 116 9.11 2.77 -4.91
N ASP A 117 8.25 2.87 -3.90
CA ASP A 117 8.58 3.34 -2.55
C ASP A 117 8.53 2.21 -1.54
N VAL A 118 7.51 1.34 -1.66
CA VAL A 118 7.24 0.25 -0.72
C VAL A 118 7.06 -1.07 -1.47
N LEU A 119 7.69 -2.12 -0.95
CA LEU A 119 7.46 -3.48 -1.40
C LEU A 119 6.70 -4.29 -0.34
N ILE A 120 5.54 -4.81 -0.73
CA ILE A 120 4.91 -5.89 0.02
C ILE A 120 5.66 -7.16 -0.29
N ASN A 121 6.05 -7.94 0.73
CA ASN A 121 6.72 -9.22 0.50
C ASN A 121 6.19 -10.34 1.39
N ALA A 122 4.93 -10.23 1.86
CA ALA A 122 4.13 -11.35 2.35
C ALA A 122 3.32 -11.95 1.19
N ASN A 123 3.83 -13.04 0.63
CA ASN A 123 3.19 -13.82 -0.43
C ASN A 123 3.59 -15.31 -0.26
N ASN A 124 3.07 -16.16 -1.13
CA ASN A 124 3.34 -17.60 -1.12
C ASN A 124 4.81 -17.94 -1.45
N HIS A 125 5.53 -17.08 -2.16
CA HIS A 125 6.93 -17.25 -2.54
C HIS A 125 7.95 -16.68 -1.54
N SER A 126 7.50 -15.97 -0.50
CA SER A 126 8.38 -15.35 0.50
C SER A 126 9.38 -16.32 1.15
N LEU A 127 9.05 -17.62 1.24
CA LEU A 127 9.87 -18.64 1.90
C LEU A 127 10.63 -19.56 0.92
N ASP A 128 10.68 -19.23 -0.38
CA ASP A 128 11.29 -20.08 -1.42
C ASP A 128 12.75 -20.44 -1.12
N ARG A 129 13.54 -19.50 -0.57
CA ARG A 129 14.92 -19.72 -0.10
C ARG A 129 15.05 -19.87 1.41
N GLY A 130 13.97 -20.31 2.05
CA GLY A 130 13.89 -20.50 3.49
C GLY A 130 14.11 -19.21 4.29
N ILE A 131 14.37 -19.37 5.58
CA ILE A 131 14.51 -18.25 6.52
C ILE A 131 15.65 -17.31 6.11
N ILE A 132 16.78 -17.85 5.63
CA ILE A 132 17.90 -17.03 5.20
C ILE A 132 17.50 -16.18 3.99
N GLY A 133 16.75 -16.76 3.05
CA GLY A 133 16.16 -16.05 1.91
C GLY A 133 15.30 -14.86 2.31
N VAL A 134 14.41 -15.03 3.29
CA VAL A 134 13.58 -13.95 3.84
C VAL A 134 14.45 -12.83 4.38
N ILE A 135 15.42 -13.15 5.25
CA ILE A 135 16.29 -12.15 5.90
C ILE A 135 17.14 -11.40 4.87
N LYS A 136 17.71 -12.12 3.89
CA LYS A 136 18.50 -11.52 2.81
C LYS A 136 17.67 -10.63 1.90
N THR A 137 16.45 -11.05 1.59
CA THR A 137 15.51 -10.22 0.82
C THR A 137 15.20 -8.93 1.55
N ILE A 138 14.87 -8.97 2.84
CA ILE A 138 14.66 -7.78 3.66
C ILE A 138 15.88 -6.86 3.63
N GLU A 139 17.09 -7.42 3.79
CA GLU A 139 18.33 -6.64 3.73
C GLU A 139 18.55 -5.98 2.38
N ASN A 140 18.34 -6.70 1.29
CA ASN A 140 18.56 -6.20 -0.05
C ASN A 140 17.51 -5.15 -0.43
N ILE A 141 16.26 -5.28 0.01
CA ILE A 141 15.24 -4.23 -0.14
C ILE A 141 15.69 -2.95 0.56
N LYS A 142 16.09 -3.04 1.84
CA LYS A 142 16.57 -1.88 2.61
C LYS A 142 17.82 -1.23 2.00
N ARG A 143 18.79 -2.05 1.55
CA ARG A 143 20.02 -1.55 0.89
C ARG A 143 19.72 -0.78 -0.40
N ASN A 144 18.62 -1.10 -1.10
CA ASN A 144 18.18 -0.40 -2.30
C ASN A 144 17.29 0.83 -2.01
N GLY A 145 17.16 1.25 -0.74
CA GLY A 145 16.39 2.46 -0.39
C GLY A 145 14.88 2.32 -0.58
N LEU A 146 14.38 1.08 -0.46
CA LEU A 146 12.97 0.73 -0.52
C LEU A 146 12.46 0.39 0.89
N LEU A 147 11.23 0.80 1.18
CA LEU A 147 10.51 0.36 2.36
C LEU A 147 9.91 -1.03 2.10
N HIS A 148 9.56 -1.77 3.16
CA HIS A 148 8.85 -3.03 3.00
C HIS A 148 7.91 -3.34 4.17
N ILE A 149 6.99 -4.25 3.92
CA ILE A 149 6.14 -4.86 4.94
C ILE A 149 5.69 -6.26 4.51
N GLY A 150 5.34 -7.10 5.49
CA GLY A 150 4.85 -8.46 5.30
C GLY A 150 5.86 -9.52 5.75
N THR A 151 7.14 -9.16 5.77
CA THR A 151 8.20 -9.97 6.39
C THR A 151 9.06 -9.17 7.35
N PHE A 152 9.63 -9.84 8.33
CA PHE A 152 10.25 -9.20 9.49
C PHE A 152 11.46 -10.00 9.98
N LYS A 153 12.50 -9.33 10.48
CA LYS A 153 13.71 -9.98 11.02
C LYS A 153 13.54 -10.48 12.44
N ASP A 154 12.66 -9.83 13.19
CA ASP A 154 12.34 -10.12 14.59
C ASP A 154 10.92 -9.68 14.95
N GLU A 155 10.50 -10.01 16.18
CA GLU A 155 9.17 -9.69 16.69
C GLU A 155 8.94 -8.20 16.89
N PHE A 156 10.00 -7.42 17.16
CA PHE A 156 9.89 -5.97 17.35
C PHE A 156 9.58 -5.27 16.02
N GLU A 157 10.28 -5.68 14.96
CA GLU A 157 10.00 -5.23 13.60
C GLU A 157 8.60 -5.64 13.16
N ARG A 158 8.19 -6.89 13.42
CA ARG A 158 6.82 -7.36 13.13
C ARG A 158 5.79 -6.47 13.78
N ASP A 159 5.95 -6.23 15.07
CA ASP A 159 4.96 -5.51 15.86
C ASP A 159 4.96 -4.00 15.57
N SER A 160 5.87 -3.49 14.75
CA SER A 160 5.85 -2.12 14.26
C SER A 160 4.86 -1.96 13.11
N ILE A 161 4.24 -0.78 12.99
CA ILE A 161 3.32 -0.47 11.88
C ILE A 161 4.08 0.42 10.91
N LEU A 162 4.12 0.02 9.64
CA LEU A 162 4.62 0.91 8.59
C LEU A 162 3.59 2.02 8.38
N ILE A 163 3.96 3.25 8.73
CA ILE A 163 3.13 4.44 8.56
C ILE A 163 3.75 5.29 7.45
N LEU A 164 2.97 5.54 6.40
CA LEU A 164 3.30 6.48 5.35
C LEU A 164 2.60 7.80 5.65
N GLU A 165 3.31 8.92 5.54
CA GLU A 165 2.78 10.23 5.92
C GLU A 165 3.07 11.25 4.82
N LYS A 166 2.02 11.95 4.40
CA LYS A 166 2.09 13.06 3.44
C LYS A 166 0.93 14.02 3.71
N ASN A 167 1.18 15.32 3.57
CA ASN A 167 0.16 16.36 3.76
C ASN A 167 -0.60 16.23 5.10
N GLU A 168 0.12 15.82 6.16
CA GLU A 168 -0.40 15.56 7.51
C GLU A 168 -1.44 14.43 7.60
N ILE A 169 -1.54 13.58 6.57
CA ILE A 169 -2.35 12.35 6.56
C ILE A 169 -1.42 11.17 6.81
N LYS A 170 -1.75 10.35 7.81
CA LYS A 170 -1.03 9.13 8.17
C LYS A 170 -1.80 7.90 7.69
N VAL A 171 -1.10 7.04 6.95
CA VAL A 171 -1.66 5.79 6.42
C VAL A 171 -0.87 4.61 6.95
N GLY A 172 -1.54 3.72 7.68
CA GLY A 172 -0.97 2.49 8.20
C GLY A 172 -1.12 1.36 7.19
N LEU A 173 -0.02 0.68 6.88
CA LEU A 173 -0.02 -0.52 6.04
C LEU A 173 0.07 -1.78 6.89
N LEU A 174 -0.71 -2.80 6.54
CA LEU A 174 -0.62 -4.16 7.07
C LEU A 174 -0.64 -5.15 5.89
N ALA A 175 0.10 -6.25 5.95
CA ALA A 175 0.20 -7.20 4.84
C ALA A 175 0.22 -8.66 5.32
N TYR A 176 -0.52 -9.52 4.60
CA TYR A 176 -0.69 -10.94 4.93
C TYR A 176 -0.79 -11.80 3.66
N THR A 177 -0.30 -13.05 3.73
CA THR A 177 -0.44 -14.06 2.68
C THR A 177 -1.30 -15.24 3.10
N TYR A 178 -2.01 -15.86 2.17
CA TYR A 178 -2.81 -17.07 2.40
C TYR A 178 -1.95 -18.28 2.83
N GLY A 179 -0.70 -18.36 2.37
CA GLY A 179 0.14 -19.54 2.55
C GLY A 179 1.57 -19.31 2.06
N LEU A 180 2.35 -20.40 2.02
CA LEU A 180 3.78 -20.43 1.65
C LEU A 180 4.13 -21.61 0.72
N ASN A 181 3.23 -21.94 -0.23
CA ASN A 181 3.41 -23.06 -1.16
C ASN A 181 3.74 -24.41 -0.50
N GLY A 182 3.07 -24.71 0.62
CA GLY A 182 3.27 -25.93 1.40
C GLY A 182 4.47 -25.90 2.36
N ASN A 183 5.30 -24.86 2.32
CA ASN A 183 6.36 -24.64 3.30
C ASN A 183 5.78 -24.19 4.64
N ASN A 184 6.51 -24.45 5.73
CA ASN A 184 6.07 -24.10 7.07
C ASN A 184 7.16 -23.33 7.82
N LEU A 185 6.76 -22.26 8.50
CA LEU A 185 7.62 -21.57 9.45
C LEU A 185 7.70 -22.35 10.77
N PRO A 186 8.89 -22.45 11.39
CA PRO A 186 8.99 -22.91 12.78
C PRO A 186 8.10 -22.06 13.70
N LYS A 187 7.52 -22.66 14.74
CA LYS A 187 6.63 -21.95 15.68
C LYS A 187 7.29 -20.71 16.29
N SER A 188 8.59 -20.79 16.61
CA SER A 188 9.40 -19.69 17.15
C SER A 188 9.75 -18.60 16.13
N LYS A 189 9.37 -18.76 14.87
CA LYS A 189 9.71 -17.89 13.74
C LYS A 189 8.46 -17.46 12.96
N LYS A 190 7.25 -17.64 13.51
CA LYS A 190 6.00 -17.19 12.89
C LYS A 190 5.96 -15.68 12.62
N PHE A 191 6.75 -14.89 13.35
CA PHE A 191 6.88 -13.46 13.10
C PHE A 191 7.53 -13.14 11.75
N LEU A 192 8.25 -14.07 11.13
CA LEU A 192 9.01 -13.80 9.89
C LEU A 192 8.11 -13.41 8.72
N ILE A 193 6.91 -13.99 8.64
CA ILE A 193 5.95 -13.77 7.56
C ILE A 193 4.55 -13.81 8.15
N ASN A 194 3.78 -12.76 7.91
CA ASN A 194 2.39 -12.70 8.35
C ASN A 194 1.50 -13.59 7.46
N ILE A 195 0.99 -14.68 8.01
CA ILE A 195 -0.05 -15.51 7.38
C ILE A 195 -1.42 -14.95 7.76
N ILE A 196 -2.40 -15.04 6.85
CA ILE A 196 -3.79 -14.66 7.11
C ILE A 196 -4.32 -15.43 8.33
N ASP A 197 -4.58 -14.67 9.39
CA ASP A 197 -5.19 -15.11 10.63
C ASP A 197 -6.06 -13.95 11.13
N THR A 198 -7.37 -14.17 11.23
CA THR A 198 -8.33 -13.09 11.54
C THR A 198 -8.16 -12.54 12.95
N THR A 199 -7.62 -13.32 13.89
CA THR A 199 -7.31 -12.86 15.25
C THR A 199 -6.11 -11.93 15.23
N LEU A 200 -5.08 -12.29 14.47
CA LEU A 200 -3.91 -11.44 14.27
C LEU A 200 -4.29 -10.13 13.55
N ILE A 201 -5.00 -10.23 12.42
CA ILE A 201 -5.40 -9.05 11.63
C ILE A 201 -6.23 -8.08 12.50
N LYS A 202 -7.20 -8.60 13.27
CA LYS A 202 -7.99 -7.77 14.19
C LYS A 202 -7.12 -7.06 15.24
N LYS A 203 -6.14 -7.77 15.80
CA LYS A 203 -5.20 -7.19 16.78
C LYS A 203 -4.36 -6.09 16.16
N ASP A 204 -3.83 -6.31 14.97
CA ASP A 204 -2.95 -5.37 14.28
C ASP A 204 -3.71 -4.10 13.86
N ILE A 205 -4.93 -4.25 13.31
CA ILE A 205 -5.83 -3.12 13.01
C ILE A 205 -6.13 -2.33 14.29
N SER A 206 -6.46 -3.01 15.39
CA SER A 206 -6.72 -2.34 16.67
C SER A 206 -5.51 -1.55 17.19
N LYS A 207 -4.29 -2.05 16.93
CA LYS A 207 -3.03 -1.39 17.29
C LYS A 207 -2.70 -0.19 16.39
N ALA A 208 -3.10 -0.25 15.12
CA ALA A 208 -2.87 0.81 14.13
C ALA A 208 -3.86 1.98 14.26
N LYS A 209 -5.12 1.68 14.55
CA LYS A 209 -6.22 2.65 14.60
C LYS A 209 -5.96 3.94 15.38
N PRO A 210 -5.32 3.95 16.57
CA PRO A 210 -5.06 5.21 17.28
C PRO A 210 -3.86 6.01 16.73
N LYS A 211 -3.17 5.53 15.70
CA LYS A 211 -1.89 6.09 15.21
C LYS A 211 -1.97 6.66 13.79
N VAL A 212 -3.02 6.32 13.05
CA VAL A 212 -3.17 6.62 11.62
C VAL A 212 -4.59 7.08 11.31
N ASP A 213 -4.75 7.81 10.22
CA ASP A 213 -6.03 8.28 9.71
C ASP A 213 -6.72 7.26 8.80
N VAL A 214 -5.92 6.44 8.10
CA VAL A 214 -6.37 5.41 7.16
C VAL A 214 -5.56 4.12 7.39
N ILE A 215 -6.23 2.97 7.39
CA ILE A 215 -5.59 1.65 7.41
C ILE A 215 -5.82 0.94 6.07
N ILE A 216 -4.73 0.61 5.39
CA ILE A 216 -4.74 -0.24 4.20
C ILE A 216 -4.26 -1.64 4.59
N VAL A 217 -5.07 -2.65 4.30
CA VAL A 217 -4.71 -4.06 4.47
C VAL A 217 -4.44 -4.69 3.11
N TYR A 218 -3.22 -5.19 2.92
CA TYR A 218 -2.83 -5.94 1.75
C TYR A 218 -3.01 -7.45 1.98
N LEU A 219 -3.70 -8.14 1.05
CA LEU A 219 -3.94 -9.58 1.10
C LEU A 219 -3.44 -10.26 -0.16
N HIS A 220 -2.48 -11.16 -0.02
CA HIS A 220 -2.07 -12.06 -1.09
C HIS A 220 -2.87 -13.36 -0.97
N PHE A 221 -3.98 -13.49 -1.70
CA PHE A 221 -4.97 -14.57 -1.56
C PHE A 221 -5.92 -14.72 -2.76
N GLY A 222 -6.57 -15.87 -2.88
CA GLY A 222 -7.53 -16.15 -3.96
C GLY A 222 -7.20 -17.45 -4.66
N GLU A 223 -7.82 -17.67 -5.81
CA GLU A 223 -7.52 -18.81 -6.68
C GLU A 223 -6.91 -18.29 -7.97
N GLU A 224 -5.75 -18.84 -8.34
CA GLU A 224 -5.01 -18.44 -9.53
C GLU A 224 -5.88 -18.45 -10.80
N TYR A 225 -5.72 -17.39 -11.60
CA TYR A 225 -6.36 -17.16 -12.88
C TYR A 225 -7.89 -17.03 -12.87
N GLN A 226 -8.53 -16.98 -11.70
CA GLN A 226 -9.95 -16.68 -11.57
C GLN A 226 -10.18 -15.18 -11.64
N ARG A 227 -11.08 -14.73 -12.53
CA ARG A 227 -11.38 -13.29 -12.72
C ARG A 227 -12.45 -12.74 -11.76
N VAL A 228 -12.94 -13.57 -10.86
CA VAL A 228 -13.98 -13.22 -9.88
C VAL A 228 -13.54 -13.73 -8.52
N PRO A 229 -13.63 -12.90 -7.45
CA PRO A 229 -13.24 -13.34 -6.12
C PRO A 229 -14.14 -14.49 -5.67
N ASN A 230 -13.54 -15.48 -5.02
CA ASN A 230 -14.30 -16.58 -4.44
C ASN A 230 -14.99 -16.14 -3.13
N LYS A 231 -15.87 -17.01 -2.63
CA LYS A 231 -16.65 -16.74 -1.40
C LYS A 231 -15.77 -16.42 -0.19
N PHE A 232 -14.63 -17.11 -0.04
CA PHE A 232 -13.70 -16.86 1.06
C PHE A 232 -13.08 -15.46 0.98
N GLN A 233 -12.69 -15.00 -0.22
CA GLN A 233 -12.14 -13.65 -0.41
C GLN A 233 -13.15 -12.57 0.00
N VAL A 234 -14.41 -12.72 -0.40
CA VAL A 234 -15.49 -11.78 -0.06
C VAL A 234 -15.80 -11.79 1.44
N GLU A 235 -15.91 -12.97 2.06
CA GLU A 235 -16.18 -13.08 3.50
C GLU A 235 -15.06 -12.51 4.36
N LEU A 236 -13.80 -12.79 4.00
CA LEU A 236 -12.64 -12.26 4.71
C LEU A 236 -12.55 -10.74 4.58
N ALA A 237 -12.78 -10.18 3.40
CA ALA A 237 -12.78 -8.73 3.19
C ALA A 237 -13.82 -8.03 4.08
N ASN A 238 -15.06 -8.54 4.08
CA ASN A 238 -16.13 -8.04 4.96
C ASN A 238 -15.74 -8.10 6.45
N GLN A 239 -15.12 -9.19 6.87
CA GLN A 239 -14.65 -9.34 8.24
C GLN A 239 -13.55 -8.34 8.60
N ILE A 240 -12.61 -8.07 7.70
CA ILE A 240 -11.52 -7.11 7.89
C ILE A 240 -12.04 -5.68 7.97
N PHE A 241 -13.02 -5.29 7.14
CA PHE A 241 -13.72 -4.02 7.29
C PHE A 241 -14.42 -3.91 8.66
N SER A 242 -15.05 -4.99 9.14
CA SER A 242 -15.68 -5.00 10.47
C SER A 242 -14.68 -4.79 11.63
N PHE A 243 -13.39 -5.06 11.40
CA PHE A 243 -12.33 -4.78 12.37
C PHE A 243 -11.85 -3.33 12.35
N GLY A 244 -12.18 -2.58 11.29
CA GLY A 244 -11.85 -1.17 11.13
C GLY A 244 -10.73 -0.88 10.15
N ALA A 245 -10.47 -1.76 9.17
CA ALA A 245 -9.69 -1.38 7.99
C ALA A 245 -10.49 -0.39 7.13
N ASP A 246 -9.79 0.47 6.40
CA ASP A 246 -10.40 1.44 5.49
C ASP A 246 -10.37 0.92 4.05
N VAL A 247 -9.21 0.44 3.60
CA VAL A 247 -9.00 -0.06 2.23
C VAL A 247 -8.42 -1.48 2.28
N ILE A 248 -8.87 -2.33 1.38
CA ILE A 248 -8.23 -3.63 1.14
C ILE A 248 -7.70 -3.66 -0.30
N ILE A 249 -6.43 -4.00 -0.45
CA ILE A 249 -5.80 -4.24 -1.75
C ILE A 249 -5.38 -5.70 -1.79
N ALA A 250 -5.67 -6.41 -2.88
CA ALA A 250 -5.32 -7.81 -3.00
C ALA A 250 -4.45 -8.13 -4.23
N SER A 251 -3.95 -9.36 -4.25
CA SER A 251 -3.17 -10.00 -5.32
C SER A 251 -3.16 -11.51 -5.11
N HIS A 252 -2.40 -12.25 -5.92
CA HIS A 252 -2.26 -13.71 -6.02
C HIS A 252 -2.91 -14.34 -7.25
N PRO A 253 -4.17 -14.02 -7.63
CA PRO A 253 -4.79 -14.64 -8.79
C PRO A 253 -4.08 -14.37 -10.14
N HIS A 254 -3.12 -13.44 -10.18
CA HIS A 254 -2.40 -13.02 -11.38
C HIS A 254 -3.31 -12.55 -12.52
N VAL A 255 -4.54 -12.12 -12.20
CA VAL A 255 -5.53 -11.59 -13.15
C VAL A 255 -6.38 -10.53 -12.46
N ILE A 256 -6.62 -9.40 -13.13
CA ILE A 256 -7.44 -8.34 -12.55
C ILE A 256 -8.84 -8.88 -12.18
N GLN A 257 -9.22 -8.66 -10.92
CA GLN A 257 -10.56 -8.91 -10.38
C GLN A 257 -11.27 -7.57 -10.10
N PRO A 258 -12.59 -7.57 -9.80
CA PRO A 258 -13.34 -6.34 -9.59
C PRO A 258 -12.88 -5.49 -8.40
N ILE A 259 -13.23 -4.21 -8.44
CA ILE A 259 -13.22 -3.33 -7.27
C ILE A 259 -14.64 -3.24 -6.73
N GLU A 260 -14.80 -3.46 -5.42
CA GLU A 260 -16.08 -3.32 -4.73
C GLU A 260 -16.02 -2.13 -3.76
N ILE A 261 -16.92 -1.16 -3.96
CA ILE A 261 -17.09 -0.02 -3.08
C ILE A 261 -18.17 -0.40 -2.06
N MET A 262 -17.78 -0.47 -0.78
CA MET A 262 -18.68 -0.87 0.31
C MET A 262 -19.49 0.31 0.82
N ASN A 263 -18.86 1.49 0.91
CA ASN A 263 -19.44 2.76 1.32
C ASN A 263 -18.47 3.91 0.96
N ASP A 264 -18.79 5.15 1.34
CA ASP A 264 -17.98 6.35 1.05
C ASP A 264 -16.54 6.32 1.59
N LYS A 265 -16.23 5.41 2.53
CA LYS A 265 -14.90 5.27 3.16
C LYS A 265 -14.19 3.97 2.80
N ASN A 266 -14.96 2.91 2.51
CA ASN A 266 -14.43 1.56 2.39
C ASN A 266 -14.55 1.02 0.97
N PHE A 267 -13.44 0.50 0.44
CA PHE A 267 -13.44 -0.29 -0.79
C PHE A 267 -12.39 -1.40 -0.73
N VAL A 268 -12.63 -2.45 -1.50
CA VAL A 268 -11.67 -3.52 -1.77
C VAL A 268 -11.36 -3.57 -3.25
N ALA A 269 -10.08 -3.57 -3.60
CA ALA A 269 -9.62 -3.89 -4.94
C ALA A 269 -9.09 -5.32 -4.95
N TYR A 270 -9.85 -6.23 -5.57
CA TYR A 270 -9.38 -7.59 -5.81
C TYR A 270 -8.42 -7.61 -7.00
N SER A 271 -7.60 -8.65 -7.09
CA SER A 271 -6.64 -8.88 -8.18
C SER A 271 -6.44 -10.38 -8.36
#